data_AF-A0A8T6IYM8-F1
#
_entry.id   AF-A0A8T6IYM8-F1
#
_cell.length_a   1.000
_cell.length_b   1.000
_cell.length_c   1.000
_cell.angle_alpha   90.00
_cell.angle_beta   90.00
_cell.angle_gamma   90.00
#
_symmetry.space_group_name_H-M   'P 1'
#
loop_
_entity.id
_entity.type
_entity.pdbx_description
1 polymer ?
#
loop_
_entity_poly.entity_id
_entity_poly.type
_entity_poly.pdbx_seq_one_letter_code
_entity_poly.pdbx_strand_id
1 'polypeptide(L)'
;MAQAVQASGGHRQNRGFILGSLTFGHGVAHLYDLGFPVFLTEIAKTFSLTTFQTGILLGIRVSGSGLVSMGAGVLVDRFRNEWGMMLTACMVLNVIAFVIIGLSPSLALLIFGVCLISIPGSLWHLPAIASLSRRFTDRRAFAISIHSFGSTVGNSLGPLLAGLLL
;
A
#
# COMPACT_ATOMS: atom_id res chain seq x y z
N MET A 1 -13.73 -18.14 50.24
CA MET A 1 -14.58 -17.46 49.24
C MET A 1 -13.95 -16.12 48.92
N ALA A 2 -13.37 -15.96 47.73
CA ALA A 2 -13.13 -14.67 47.08
C ALA A 2 -12.82 -14.96 45.62
N GLN A 3 -13.66 -14.41 44.74
CA GLN A 3 -13.88 -14.84 43.36
C GLN A 3 -12.69 -14.55 42.45
N ALA A 4 -12.40 -15.52 41.58
CA ALA A 4 -11.58 -15.33 40.40
C ALA A 4 -12.24 -14.27 39.51
N VAL A 5 -11.55 -13.15 39.30
CA VAL A 5 -11.90 -12.16 38.30
C VAL A 5 -11.81 -12.85 36.94
N GLN A 6 -12.96 -13.19 36.38
CA GLN A 6 -13.10 -13.62 35.00
C GLN A 6 -12.54 -12.51 34.10
N ALA A 7 -11.44 -12.82 33.41
CA ALA A 7 -10.95 -11.99 32.32
C ALA A 7 -12.03 -11.96 31.23
N SER A 8 -12.73 -10.83 31.15
CA SER A 8 -13.71 -10.50 30.12
C SER A 8 -13.09 -10.69 28.73
N GLY A 9 -13.75 -11.52 27.92
CA GLY A 9 -13.32 -11.92 26.58
C GLY A 9 -13.16 -10.74 25.63
N GLY A 10 -11.94 -10.23 25.48
CA GLY A 10 -11.53 -9.46 24.32
C GLY A 10 -11.25 -10.41 23.16
N HIS A 11 -11.72 -10.09 21.95
CA HIS A 11 -11.40 -10.80 20.71
C HIS A 11 -9.91 -11.19 20.73
N ARG A 12 -9.59 -12.48 20.95
CA ARG A 12 -8.23 -13.01 20.79
C ARG A 12 -7.94 -12.95 19.30
N GLN A 13 -7.52 -11.78 18.85
CA GLN A 13 -7.13 -11.50 17.48
C GLN A 13 -6.08 -12.55 17.09
N ASN A 14 -6.45 -13.43 16.15
CA ASN A 14 -5.59 -14.53 15.74
C ASN A 14 -4.31 -13.93 15.14
N ARG A 15 -3.18 -14.06 15.84
CA ARG A 15 -1.88 -13.53 15.42
C ARG A 15 -1.52 -14.00 14.00
N GLY A 16 -1.81 -15.26 13.69
CA GLY A 16 -1.59 -15.82 12.35
C GLY A 16 -2.43 -15.11 11.28
N PHE A 17 -3.70 -14.85 11.57
CA PHE A 17 -4.59 -14.10 10.66
C PHE A 17 -4.08 -12.67 10.42
N ILE A 18 -3.64 -11.96 11.46
CA ILE A 18 -3.12 -10.60 11.32
C ILE A 18 -1.84 -10.59 10.49
N LEU A 19 -0.90 -11.48 10.79
CA LEU A 19 0.34 -11.56 10.02
C LEU A 19 0.05 -11.92 8.56
N GLY A 20 -0.78 -12.94 8.33
CA GLY A 20 -1.15 -13.38 6.98
C GLY A 20 -1.86 -12.29 6.18
N SER A 21 -2.86 -11.62 6.76
CA SER A 21 -3.61 -10.54 6.08
C SER A 21 -2.74 -9.32 5.79
N LEU A 22 -1.85 -8.93 6.72
CA LEU A 22 -0.91 -7.83 6.49
C LEU A 22 0.14 -8.20 5.45
N THR A 23 0.69 -9.41 5.46
CA THR A 23 1.63 -9.88 4.43
C THR A 23 0.96 -9.94 3.06
N PHE A 24 -0.25 -10.49 2.97
CA PHE A 24 -1.00 -10.55 1.71
C PHE A 24 -1.33 -9.15 1.20
N GLY A 25 -1.85 -8.28 2.06
CA GLY A 25 -2.10 -6.88 1.73
C GLY A 25 -0.83 -6.15 1.27
N HIS A 26 0.32 -6.46 1.88
CA HIS A 26 1.63 -5.94 1.46
C HIS A 26 1.95 -6.38 0.03
N GLY A 27 1.80 -7.68 -0.25
CA GLY A 27 2.06 -8.21 -1.59
C GLY A 27 1.18 -7.55 -2.65
N VAL A 28 -0.12 -7.42 -2.37
CA VAL A 28 -1.04 -6.70 -3.27
C VAL A 28 -0.64 -5.23 -3.42
N ALA A 29 -0.25 -4.58 -2.33
CA ALA A 29 0.22 -3.19 -2.34
C ALA A 29 1.55 -2.99 -3.09
N HIS A 30 2.29 -4.06 -3.41
CA HIS A 30 3.52 -3.98 -4.18
C HIS A 30 3.37 -4.49 -5.63
N LEU A 31 2.22 -5.06 -6.01
CA LEU A 31 1.97 -5.44 -7.40
C LEU A 31 2.13 -4.25 -8.35
N TYR A 32 1.78 -3.05 -7.91
CA TYR A 32 1.87 -1.88 -8.78
C TYR A 32 3.20 -1.14 -8.69
N ASP A 33 4.09 -1.44 -7.75
CA ASP A 33 5.36 -0.71 -7.64
C ASP A 33 6.20 -0.88 -8.91
N LEU A 34 6.38 -2.15 -9.30
CA LEU A 34 7.04 -2.51 -10.55
C LEU A 34 6.04 -2.78 -11.69
N GLY A 35 4.76 -2.99 -11.39
CA GLY A 35 3.71 -3.08 -12.43
C GLY A 35 3.39 -1.74 -13.09
N PHE A 36 3.41 -0.62 -12.34
CA PHE A 36 3.08 0.70 -12.88
C PHE A 36 4.02 1.16 -14.00
N PRO A 37 5.35 1.01 -13.90
CA PRO A 37 6.25 1.29 -15.02
C PRO A 37 5.91 0.51 -16.31
N VAL A 38 5.40 -0.72 -16.20
CA VAL A 38 4.97 -1.52 -17.36
C VAL A 38 3.74 -0.88 -17.99
N PHE A 39 2.69 -0.60 -17.20
CA PHE A 39 1.50 0.12 -17.70
C PHE A 39 1.84 1.49 -18.28
N LEU A 40 2.82 2.18 -17.70
CA LEU A 40 3.23 3.51 -18.14
C LEU A 40 3.75 3.51 -19.58
N THR A 41 4.32 2.40 -20.06
CA THR A 41 4.74 2.28 -21.45
C THR A 41 3.56 2.37 -22.42
N GLU A 42 2.43 1.72 -22.10
CA GLU A 42 1.21 1.76 -22.91
C GLU A 42 0.42 3.06 -22.71
N ILE A 43 0.42 3.62 -21.50
CA ILE A 43 -0.11 4.96 -21.24
C ILE A 43 0.63 5.99 -22.10
N ALA A 44 1.95 5.92 -22.17
CA ALA A 44 2.75 6.82 -23.00
C ALA A 44 2.38 6.72 -24.48
N LYS A 45 2.15 5.51 -25.00
CA LYS A 45 1.65 5.33 -26.38
C LYS A 45 0.26 5.92 -26.58
N THR A 46 -0.67 5.62 -25.67
CA THR A 46 -2.07 6.06 -25.74
C THR A 46 -2.19 7.59 -25.75
N PHE A 47 -1.43 8.27 -24.91
CA PHE A 47 -1.41 9.73 -24.82
C PHE A 47 -0.36 10.40 -25.71
N SER A 48 0.35 9.62 -26.54
CA SER A 48 1.46 10.11 -27.40
C SER A 48 2.49 10.93 -26.63
N LEU A 49 2.85 10.49 -25.42
CA LEU A 49 3.78 11.17 -24.53
C LEU A 49 5.22 11.00 -25.01
N THR A 50 5.99 12.08 -24.90
CA THR A 50 7.45 12.03 -25.05
C THR A 50 8.10 11.33 -23.85
N THR A 51 9.31 10.81 -24.03
CA THR A 51 10.11 10.22 -22.94
C THR A 51 10.24 11.18 -21.74
N PHE A 52 10.38 12.48 -22.00
CA PHE A 52 10.46 13.49 -20.95
C PHE A 52 9.15 13.61 -20.15
N GLN A 53 8.00 13.67 -20.82
CA GLN A 53 6.69 13.72 -20.17
C GLN A 53 6.39 12.44 -19.37
N THR A 54 6.75 11.28 -19.91
CA THR A 54 6.64 10.00 -19.20
C THR A 54 7.51 9.97 -17.94
N GLY A 55 8.74 10.52 -18.04
CA GLY A 55 9.62 10.70 -16.89
C GLY A 55 9.03 11.64 -15.83
N ILE A 56 8.36 12.71 -16.24
CA ILE A 56 7.64 13.62 -15.33
C ILE A 56 6.52 12.86 -14.59
N LEU A 57 5.74 12.01 -15.25
CA LEU A 57 4.69 11.22 -14.59
C LEU A 57 5.26 10.29 -13.50
N LEU A 58 6.38 9.61 -13.77
CA LEU A 58 7.08 8.85 -12.73
C LEU A 58 7.61 9.75 -11.62
N GLY A 59 8.16 10.91 -11.98
CA GLY A 59 8.66 11.91 -11.03
C GLY A 59 7.56 12.41 -10.09
N ILE A 60 6.35 12.65 -10.60
CA ILE A 60 5.17 13.02 -9.82
C ILE A 60 4.82 11.92 -8.83
N ARG A 61 4.76 10.67 -9.30
CA ARG A 61 4.47 9.51 -8.44
C ARG A 61 5.46 9.41 -7.28
N VAL A 62 6.76 9.42 -7.58
CA VAL A 62 7.82 9.27 -6.57
C VAL A 62 7.90 10.48 -5.63
N SER A 63 7.81 11.69 -6.16
CA SER A 63 7.81 12.92 -5.36
C SER A 63 6.59 13.00 -4.46
N GLY A 64 5.41 12.63 -4.97
CA GLY A 64 4.17 12.55 -4.21
C GLY A 64 4.31 11.60 -3.02
N SER A 65 4.91 10.43 -3.23
CA SER A 65 5.17 9.46 -2.16
C SER A 65 6.11 10.05 -1.10
N GLY A 66 7.15 10.76 -1.52
CA GLY A 66 8.05 11.49 -0.62
C GLY A 66 7.30 12.50 0.25
N LEU A 67 6.47 13.34 -0.37
CA LEU A 67 5.67 14.36 0.34
C LEU A 67 4.69 13.75 1.35
N VAL A 68 3.99 12.68 0.96
CA VAL A 68 3.08 11.97 1.86
C VAL A 68 3.83 11.38 3.04
N SER A 69 5.02 10.81 2.80
CA SER A 69 5.84 10.18 3.83
C SER A 69 6.30 11.18 4.92
N MET A 70 6.52 12.45 4.56
CA MET A 70 6.91 13.48 5.53
C MET A 70 5.85 13.72 6.61
N GLY A 71 4.56 13.65 6.25
CA GLY A 71 3.44 13.86 7.17
C GLY A 71 2.83 12.56 7.74
N ALA A 72 3.13 11.42 7.12
CA ALA A 72 2.49 10.14 7.41
C ALA A 72 2.66 9.71 8.88
N GLY A 73 3.82 9.98 9.49
CA GLY A 73 4.08 9.60 10.89
C GLY A 73 3.09 10.23 11.87
N VAL A 74 2.87 11.54 11.76
CA VAL A 74 1.92 12.28 12.61
C VAL A 74 0.49 11.74 12.44
N LEU A 75 0.11 11.43 11.18
CA LEU A 75 -1.21 10.87 10.89
C LEU A 75 -1.39 9.48 11.53
N VAL A 76 -0.38 8.62 11.38
CA VAL A 76 -0.39 7.24 11.90
C VAL A 76 -0.42 7.21 13.43
N ASP A 77 0.27 8.14 14.09
CA ASP A 77 0.25 8.27 15.54
C ASP A 77 -1.10 8.78 16.06
N ARG A 78 -1.71 9.73 15.36
CA ARG A 78 -3.04 10.26 15.69
C ARG A 78 -4.12 9.18 15.61
N PHE A 79 -4.06 8.33 14.58
CA PHE A 79 -5.05 7.28 14.31
C PHE A 79 -4.63 5.88 14.82
N ARG A 80 -3.85 5.83 15.90
CA ARG A 80 -3.30 4.57 16.45
C ARG A 80 -4.33 3.49 16.81
N ASN A 81 -5.54 3.89 17.17
CA ASN A 81 -6.63 2.97 17.52
C ASN A 81 -7.33 2.40 16.27
N GLU A 82 -7.08 2.99 15.10
CA GLU A 82 -7.80 2.77 13.86
C GLU A 82 -6.90 2.26 12.72
N TRP A 83 -5.70 1.75 13.04
CA TRP A 83 -4.76 1.25 12.04
C TRP A 83 -5.38 0.25 11.06
N GLY A 84 -6.30 -0.61 11.52
CA GLY A 84 -7.04 -1.51 10.63
C GLY A 84 -7.84 -0.77 9.56
N MET A 85 -8.59 0.26 9.95
CA MET A 85 -9.37 1.09 9.03
C MET A 85 -8.48 1.92 8.12
N MET A 86 -7.35 2.45 8.62
CA MET A 86 -6.37 3.14 7.78
C MET A 86 -5.82 2.24 6.67
N LEU A 87 -5.46 0.99 7.01
CA LEU A 87 -4.92 0.03 6.05
C LEU A 87 -5.97 -0.33 4.99
N THR A 88 -7.21 -0.56 5.39
CA THR A 88 -8.33 -0.81 4.46
C THR A 88 -8.59 0.40 3.58
N ALA A 89 -8.61 1.61 4.15
CA ALA A 89 -8.81 2.85 3.39
C ALA A 89 -7.71 3.04 2.34
N CYS A 90 -6.45 2.75 2.67
CA CYS A 90 -5.36 2.79 1.70
C CYS A 90 -5.56 1.79 0.56
N MET A 91 -6.02 0.56 0.86
CA MET A 91 -6.32 -0.44 -0.19
C MET A 91 -7.45 0.04 -1.12
N VAL A 92 -8.54 0.55 -0.55
CA VAL A 92 -9.67 1.09 -1.33
C VAL A 92 -9.23 2.29 -2.17
N LEU A 93 -8.46 3.21 -1.60
CA LEU A 93 -7.94 4.37 -2.30
C LEU A 93 -7.03 3.99 -3.47
N ASN A 94 -6.25 2.92 -3.32
CA ASN A 94 -5.44 2.37 -4.42
C ASN A 94 -6.31 1.90 -5.59
N VAL A 95 -7.37 1.14 -5.31
CA VAL A 95 -8.32 0.68 -6.34
C VAL A 95 -8.96 1.87 -7.05
N ILE A 96 -9.42 2.87 -6.29
CA ILE A 96 -10.02 4.09 -6.84
C ILE A 96 -9.02 4.83 -7.74
N ALA A 97 -7.77 5.00 -7.30
CA ALA A 97 -6.74 5.66 -8.08
C ALA A 97 -6.46 4.92 -9.40
N PHE A 98 -6.37 3.59 -9.37
CA PHE A 98 -6.20 2.79 -10.58
C PHE A 98 -7.39 2.84 -11.53
N VAL A 99 -8.61 2.85 -11.02
CA VAL A 99 -9.81 3.02 -11.85
C VAL A 99 -9.79 4.39 -12.54
N ILE A 100 -9.41 5.45 -11.82
CA ILE A 100 -9.26 6.80 -12.40
C ILE A 100 -8.20 6.82 -13.49
N ILE A 101 -7.04 6.19 -13.27
CA ILE A 101 -5.97 6.08 -14.26
C ILE A 101 -6.44 5.30 -15.50
N GLY A 102 -7.04 4.13 -15.29
CA GLY A 102 -7.46 3.24 -16.38
C GLY A 102 -8.62 3.78 -17.22
N LEU A 103 -9.49 4.61 -16.63
CA LEU A 103 -10.61 5.25 -17.33
C LEU A 103 -10.32 6.70 -17.72
N SER A 104 -9.06 7.15 -17.65
CA SER A 104 -8.71 8.55 -17.89
C SER A 104 -8.91 8.95 -19.37
N PRO A 105 -9.78 9.93 -19.69
CA PRO A 105 -9.97 10.40 -21.06
C PRO A 105 -9.02 11.56 -21.40
N SER A 106 -8.29 12.10 -20.42
CA SER A 106 -7.43 13.26 -20.57
C SER A 106 -6.18 13.15 -19.69
N LEU A 107 -5.10 13.80 -20.14
CA LEU A 107 -3.83 13.85 -19.41
C LEU A 107 -3.98 14.46 -18.02
N ALA A 108 -4.88 15.43 -17.85
CA ALA A 108 -5.14 16.04 -16.54
C ALA A 108 -5.73 15.03 -15.54
N LEU A 109 -6.68 14.20 -15.97
CA LEU A 109 -7.26 13.18 -15.10
C LEU A 109 -6.27 12.05 -14.79
N LEU A 110 -5.43 11.69 -15.77
CA LEU A 110 -4.31 10.75 -15.56
C LEU A 110 -3.35 11.27 -14.48
N ILE A 111 -2.89 12.52 -14.59
CA ILE A 111 -2.00 13.14 -13.61
C ILE A 111 -2.65 13.14 -12.22
N PHE A 112 -3.95 13.49 -12.14
CA PHE A 112 -4.68 13.44 -10.88
C PHE A 112 -4.68 12.03 -10.27
N GLY A 113 -4.95 11.00 -11.07
CA GLY A 113 -4.89 9.60 -10.61
C GLY A 113 -3.48 9.20 -10.14
N VAL A 114 -2.43 9.63 -10.84
CA VAL A 114 -1.02 9.40 -10.46
C VAL A 114 -0.63 10.17 -9.19
N CYS A 115 -1.18 11.35 -8.94
CA CYS A 115 -1.00 12.02 -7.64
C CYS A 115 -1.72 11.26 -6.52
N LEU A 116 -2.92 10.75 -6.80
CA LEU A 116 -3.75 10.06 -5.81
C LEU A 116 -3.11 8.74 -5.34
N ILE A 117 -2.48 8.00 -6.25
CA ILE A 117 -1.86 6.71 -5.94
C ILE A 117 -0.62 6.83 -5.02
N SER A 118 0.04 7.98 -4.99
CA SER A 118 1.17 8.23 -4.09
C SER A 118 0.77 8.21 -2.61
N ILE A 119 -0.49 8.53 -2.30
CA ILE A 119 -1.01 8.60 -0.93
C ILE A 119 -1.05 7.21 -0.26
N PRO A 120 -1.82 6.22 -0.79
CA PRO A 120 -1.93 4.91 -0.17
C PRO A 120 -0.60 4.15 -0.18
N GLY A 121 0.23 4.31 -1.22
CA GLY A 121 1.53 3.65 -1.30
C GLY A 121 2.44 4.01 -0.13
N SER A 122 2.53 5.29 0.22
CA SER A 122 3.36 5.71 1.35
C SER A 122 2.71 5.46 2.72
N LEU A 123 1.41 5.70 2.85
CA LEU A 123 0.72 5.61 4.14
C LEU A 123 0.55 4.18 4.64
N TRP A 124 0.45 3.19 3.76
CA TRP A 124 0.10 1.83 4.17
C TRP A 124 1.21 1.13 4.99
N HIS A 125 2.48 1.48 4.77
CA HIS A 125 3.63 0.82 5.42
C HIS A 125 3.77 1.14 6.92
N LEU A 126 3.61 2.41 7.30
CA LEU A 126 3.81 2.86 8.69
C LEU A 126 2.86 2.19 9.70
N PRO A 127 1.51 2.20 9.51
CA PRO A 127 0.60 1.54 10.42
C PRO A 127 0.77 0.02 10.38
N ALA A 128 1.11 -0.58 9.23
CA ALA A 128 1.37 -2.01 9.15
C ALA A 128 2.56 -2.43 10.03
N ILE A 129 3.71 -1.78 9.87
CA ILE A 129 4.92 -2.08 10.66
C ILE A 129 4.72 -1.77 12.14
N ALA A 130 4.06 -0.66 12.47
CA ALA A 130 3.73 -0.30 13.86
C ALA A 130 2.80 -1.34 14.49
N SER A 131 1.79 -1.80 13.74
CA SER A 131 0.83 -2.81 14.18
C SER A 131 1.48 -4.17 14.47
N LEU A 132 2.43 -4.60 13.63
CA LEU A 132 3.20 -5.82 13.80
C LEU A 132 4.16 -5.71 14.97
N SER A 133 4.89 -4.58 15.07
CA SER A 133 5.86 -4.34 16.14
C SER A 133 5.23 -4.37 17.53
N ARG A 134 3.99 -3.87 17.67
CA ARG A 134 3.25 -3.91 18.95
C ARG A 134 2.64 -5.27 19.26
N ARG A 135 2.26 -6.07 18.26
CA ARG A 135 1.58 -7.37 18.46
C ARG A 135 2.52 -8.56 18.59
N PHE A 136 3.71 -8.47 17.99
CA PHE A 136 4.73 -9.52 17.97
C PHE A 136 5.98 -9.07 18.75
N THR A 137 5.82 -8.63 20.00
CA THR A 137 6.95 -8.18 20.83
C THR A 137 7.98 -9.28 21.05
N ASP A 138 7.56 -10.55 21.11
CA ASP A 138 8.39 -11.74 21.29
C ASP A 138 9.09 -12.23 20.01
N ARG A 139 8.56 -11.86 18.84
CA ARG A 139 9.04 -12.35 17.52
C ARG A 139 9.02 -11.24 16.46
N ARG A 140 9.39 -10.02 16.85
CA ARG A 140 9.24 -8.82 16.03
C ARG A 140 9.97 -8.94 14.70
N ALA A 141 11.24 -9.35 14.75
CA ALA A 141 12.06 -9.52 13.55
C ALA A 141 11.44 -10.54 12.59
N PHE A 142 11.00 -11.70 13.11
CA PHE A 142 10.32 -12.72 12.30
C PHE A 142 9.04 -12.19 11.64
N ALA A 143 8.17 -11.52 12.39
CA ALA A 143 6.92 -10.98 11.87
C ALA A 143 7.17 -9.93 10.77
N ILE A 144 8.16 -9.04 10.97
CA ILE A 144 8.58 -8.06 9.96
C ILE A 144 9.17 -8.77 8.74
N SER A 145 10.00 -9.81 8.90
CA SER A 145 10.55 -10.55 7.76
C SER A 145 9.48 -11.23 6.91
N ILE A 146 8.49 -11.87 7.54
CA ILE A 146 7.35 -12.48 6.83
C ILE A 146 6.49 -11.42 6.12
N HIS A 147 6.35 -10.24 6.72
CA HIS A 147 5.69 -9.11 6.08
C HIS A 147 6.45 -8.60 4.85
N SER A 148 7.77 -8.42 4.97
CA SER A 148 8.65 -7.99 3.87
C SER A 148 8.69 -9.00 2.73
N PHE A 149 8.61 -10.31 3.03
CA PHE A 149 8.49 -11.34 2.00
C PHE A 149 7.30 -11.11 1.06
N GLY A 150 6.18 -10.61 1.59
CA GLY A 150 5.02 -10.21 0.79
C GLY A 150 5.38 -9.18 -0.27
N SER A 151 6.19 -8.17 0.07
CA SER A 151 6.66 -7.14 -0.88
C SER A 151 7.48 -7.74 -2.01
N THR A 152 8.40 -8.66 -1.70
CA THR A 152 9.23 -9.32 -2.71
C THR A 152 8.37 -10.11 -3.71
N VAL A 153 7.39 -10.86 -3.21
CA VAL A 153 6.43 -11.58 -4.07
C VAL A 153 5.62 -10.61 -4.92
N GLY A 154 5.07 -9.55 -4.31
CA GLY A 154 4.31 -8.51 -5.01
C GLY A 154 5.11 -7.84 -6.13
N ASN A 155 6.31 -7.39 -5.83
CA ASN A 155 7.21 -6.75 -6.79
C ASN A 155 7.61 -7.70 -7.93
N SER A 156 7.79 -8.98 -7.64
CA SER A 156 8.14 -9.98 -8.67
C SER A 156 6.95 -10.26 -9.59
N LEU A 157 5.74 -10.37 -9.03
CA LEU A 157 4.52 -10.65 -9.80
C LEU A 157 3.96 -9.42 -10.52
N GLY A 158 4.22 -8.22 -10.01
CA GLY A 158 3.68 -6.97 -10.54
C GLY A 158 3.89 -6.78 -12.04
N PRO A 159 5.14 -6.77 -12.54
CA PRO A 159 5.43 -6.66 -13.97
C PRO A 159 4.85 -7.80 -14.79
N LEU A 160 4.82 -9.02 -14.26
CA LEU A 160 4.29 -10.19 -14.96
C LEU A 160 2.78 -10.06 -15.18
N LEU A 161 2.04 -9.71 -14.12
CA LEU A 161 0.60 -9.49 -14.22
C LEU A 161 0.28 -8.27 -15.08
N ALA A 162 1.04 -7.18 -14.96
CA ALA A 162 0.86 -6.02 -15.82
C ALA A 162 1.08 -6.37 -17.30
N GLY A 163 2.13 -7.13 -17.62
CA GLY A 163 2.39 -7.59 -18.98
C GLY A 163 1.34 -8.57 -19.53
N LEU A 164 0.71 -9.38 -18.68
CA LEU A 164 -0.39 -10.28 -19.09
C LEU A 164 -1.71 -9.53 -19.36
N LEU A 165 -1.87 -8.33 -18.82
CA LEU A 165 -3.09 -7.52 -18.93
C LEU A 165 -3.08 -6.54 -20.12
N LEU A 166 -1.91 -6.36 -20.75
CA LEU A 166 -1.69 -5.49 -21.92
C LEU A 166 -1.73 -6.30 -23.21
#